data_AF-A0A4P6ATK6-F1
#
_entry.id   AF-A0A4P6ATK6-F1
#
_cell.length_a   1.000
_cell.length_b   1.000
_cell.length_c   1.000
_cell.angle_alpha   90.00
_cell.angle_beta   90.00
_cell.angle_gamma   90.00
#
_symmetry.space_group_name_H-M   'P 1'
#
loop_
_entity.id
_entity.type
_entity.pdbx_description
1 polymer ?
#
loop_
_entity_poly.entity_id
_entity_poly.type
_entity_poly.pdbx_seq_one_letter_code
_entity_poly.pdbx_strand_id
1 'polypeptide(L)'
;MQHSNVKPLPVYETEASQRERGDMSPFQLQLIIKRQKVQLCLQETMLKALLNLQYADLDERQRKGFNEVVRINANMLKMELPND
;
A
#
# COMPACT_ATOMS: atom_id res chain seq x y z
N MET A 1 -12.81 -40.19 -3.25
CA MET A 1 -12.38 -38.85 -2.76
C MET A 1 -11.34 -38.33 -3.74
N GLN A 2 -11.72 -37.34 -4.56
CA GLN A 2 -10.82 -36.77 -5.58
C GLN A 2 -9.90 -35.74 -4.91
N HIS A 3 -8.60 -36.01 -4.88
CA HIS A 3 -7.60 -35.03 -4.43
C HIS A 3 -7.42 -33.98 -5.54
N SER A 4 -7.91 -32.77 -5.28
CA SER A 4 -7.73 -31.61 -6.15
C SER A 4 -6.24 -31.23 -6.20
N ASN A 5 -5.60 -31.48 -7.35
CA ASN A 5 -4.24 -31.02 -7.64
C ASN A 5 -4.29 -29.52 -8.01
N VAL A 6 -4.34 -28.65 -7.00
CA VAL A 6 -4.12 -27.21 -7.21
C VAL A 6 -2.62 -26.99 -7.29
N LYS A 7 -2.10 -26.80 -8.51
CA LYS A 7 -0.75 -26.26 -8.70
C LYS A 7 -0.69 -24.88 -8.04
N PRO A 8 0.20 -24.63 -7.07
CA PRO A 8 0.38 -23.28 -6.56
C PRO A 8 0.88 -22.38 -7.70
N LEU A 9 0.21 -21.25 -7.88
CA LEU A 9 0.64 -20.20 -8.80
C LEU A 9 2.03 -19.69 -8.36
N PRO A 10 2.92 -19.34 -9.30
CA PRO A 10 4.22 -18.77 -8.95
C PRO A 10 3.99 -17.45 -8.20
N VAL A 11 4.39 -17.45 -6.93
CA VAL A 11 4.51 -16.22 -6.16
C VAL A 11 5.63 -15.43 -6.82
N TYR A 12 5.32 -14.29 -7.42
CA TYR A 12 6.34 -13.34 -7.84
C TYR A 12 7.01 -12.83 -6.57
N GLU A 13 8.14 -13.44 -6.26
CA GLU A 13 9.07 -13.01 -5.25
C GLU A 13 9.50 -11.57 -5.55
N THR A 14 8.83 -10.60 -4.93
CA THR A 14 9.41 -9.28 -4.69
C THR A 14 10.45 -9.42 -3.58
N GLU A 15 11.42 -10.30 -3.79
CA GLU A 15 12.54 -10.53 -2.91
C GLU A 15 13.56 -9.41 -3.15
N ALA A 16 13.56 -8.40 -2.28
CA ALA A 16 14.86 -7.92 -1.82
C ALA A 16 15.56 -9.17 -1.25
N SER A 17 16.52 -9.71 -2.01
CA SER A 17 17.02 -11.07 -1.79
C SER A 17 17.40 -11.24 -0.32
N GLN A 18 17.07 -12.38 0.26
CA GLN A 18 17.36 -12.66 1.67
C GLN A 18 18.85 -12.44 2.03
N ARG A 19 19.76 -12.45 1.03
CA ARG A 19 21.18 -12.11 1.16
C ARG A 19 21.45 -10.65 1.56
N GLU A 20 20.64 -9.70 1.11
CA GLU A 20 20.87 -8.27 1.40
C GLU A 20 20.58 -7.90 2.85
N ARG A 21 19.79 -8.70 3.58
CA ARG A 21 19.51 -8.48 5.00
C ARG A 21 20.68 -8.87 5.91
N GLY A 22 21.59 -9.72 5.45
CA GLY A 22 22.75 -10.19 6.22
C GLY A 22 23.82 -9.12 6.44
N ASP A 23 23.94 -8.16 5.50
CA ASP A 23 24.99 -7.13 5.49
C ASP A 23 24.52 -5.77 6.04
N MET A 24 23.24 -5.63 6.41
CA MET A 24 22.70 -4.37 6.92
C MET A 24 22.94 -4.22 8.42
N SER A 25 23.40 -3.04 8.83
CA SER A 25 23.47 -2.69 10.25
C SER A 25 22.06 -2.71 10.88
N PRO A 26 21.94 -3.00 12.19
CA PRO A 26 20.66 -2.97 12.88
C PRO A 26 19.87 -1.66 12.70
N PHE A 27 20.58 -0.53 12.59
CA PHE A 27 19.99 0.78 12.34
C PHE A 27 19.35 0.88 10.94
N GLN A 28 20.04 0.39 9.91
CA GLN A 28 19.51 0.37 8.53
C GLN A 28 18.25 -0.51 8.43
N LEU A 29 18.25 -1.68 9.07
CA LEU A 29 17.08 -2.54 9.13
C LEU A 29 15.90 -1.84 9.81
N GLN A 30 16.12 -1.17 10.93
CA GLN A 30 15.06 -0.41 11.61
C GLN A 30 14.49 0.73 10.75
N LEU A 31 15.35 1.46 10.02
CA LEU A 31 14.91 2.50 9.09
C LEU A 31 14.02 1.93 7.98
N ILE A 32 14.41 0.81 7.38
CA ILE A 32 13.63 0.13 6.33
C ILE A 32 12.28 -0.33 6.88
N ILE A 33 12.27 -0.98 8.04
CA ILE A 33 11.04 -1.43 8.71
C ILE A 33 10.12 -0.23 8.99
N LYS A 34 10.66 0.87 9.51
CA LYS A 34 9.89 2.08 9.80
C LYS A 34 9.31 2.67 8.51
N ARG A 35 10.08 2.72 7.43
CA ARG A 35 9.63 3.20 6.12
C ARG A 35 8.48 2.33 5.58
N GLN A 36 8.62 1.02 5.65
CA GLN A 36 7.58 0.07 5.20
C GLN A 36 6.29 0.23 6.01
N LYS A 37 6.38 0.38 7.34
CA LYS A 37 5.22 0.64 8.20
C LYS A 37 4.50 1.94 7.82
N VAL A 38 5.24 3.00 7.51
CA VAL A 38 4.67 4.27 7.05
C VAL A 38 3.97 4.08 5.70
N GLN A 39 4.61 3.38 4.75
CA GLN A 39 4.01 3.11 3.44
C GLN A 39 2.69 2.34 3.56
N LEU A 40 2.64 1.29 4.39
CA LEU A 40 1.42 0.53 4.65
C LEU A 40 0.31 1.40 5.24
N CYS A 41 0.64 2.23 6.24
CA CYS A 41 -0.35 3.14 6.85
C CYS A 41 -0.94 4.13 5.84
N LEU A 42 -0.10 4.71 4.96
CA LEU A 42 -0.55 5.61 3.91
C LEU A 42 -1.43 4.89 2.88
N GLN A 43 -1.07 3.68 2.49
CA GLN A 43 -1.87 2.86 1.56
C GLN A 43 -3.24 2.50 2.15
N GLU A 44 -3.29 2.06 3.42
CA GLU A 44 -4.56 1.75 4.11
C GLU A 44 -5.46 2.98 4.23
N THR A 45 -4.88 4.14 4.56
CA THR A 45 -5.61 5.39 4.69
C THR A 45 -6.18 5.82 3.33
N MET A 46 -5.37 5.73 2.28
CA MET A 46 -5.79 6.04 0.91
C MET A 46 -6.90 5.09 0.43
N LEU A 47 -6.78 3.79 0.70
CA LEU A 47 -7.80 2.80 0.37
C LEU A 47 -9.13 3.11 1.05
N LYS A 48 -9.11 3.42 2.36
CA LYS A 48 -10.32 3.81 3.09
C LYS A 48 -10.95 5.07 2.51
N ALA A 49 -10.16 6.07 2.14
CA ALA A 49 -10.68 7.29 1.50
C ALA A 49 -11.34 7.00 0.15
N LEU A 50 -10.70 6.18 -0.70
CA LEU A 50 -11.27 5.76 -1.99
C LEU A 50 -12.57 4.97 -1.83
N LEU A 51 -12.65 4.06 -0.85
CA LEU A 51 -13.87 3.32 -0.56
C LEU A 51 -15.00 4.24 -0.10
N ASN A 52 -14.72 5.25 0.73
CA ASN A 52 -15.73 6.25 1.10
C ASN A 52 -16.20 7.05 -0.10
N LEU A 53 -15.29 7.50 -0.97
CA LEU A 53 -15.63 8.23 -2.19
C LEU A 53 -16.56 7.45 -3.13
N GLN A 54 -16.38 6.12 -3.18
CA GLN A 54 -17.14 5.22 -4.05
C GLN A 54 -18.50 4.83 -3.48
N TYR A 55 -18.59 4.59 -2.17
CA TYR A 55 -19.74 3.90 -1.58
C TYR A 55 -20.53 4.69 -0.54
N ALA A 56 -19.98 5.78 0.00
CA ALA A 56 -20.68 6.59 0.99
C ALA A 56 -21.51 7.69 0.31
N ASP A 57 -22.64 8.02 0.92
CA ASP A 57 -23.38 9.23 0.59
C ASP A 57 -22.68 10.42 1.26
N LEU A 58 -21.93 11.17 0.46
CA LEU A 58 -21.05 12.24 0.93
C LEU A 58 -21.53 13.60 0.44
N ASP A 59 -21.53 14.58 1.34
CA ASP A 59 -21.68 15.97 0.95
C ASP A 59 -20.43 16.48 0.17
N GLU A 60 -20.55 17.65 -0.45
CA GLU A 60 -19.48 18.22 -1.27
C GLU A 60 -18.20 18.50 -0.45
N ARG A 61 -18.35 18.89 0.82
CA ARG A 61 -17.22 19.17 1.70
C ARG A 61 -16.47 17.89 2.05
N GLN A 62 -17.18 16.83 2.38
CA GLN A 62 -16.62 15.52 2.68
C GLN A 62 -15.94 14.93 1.46
N ARG A 63 -16.57 15.01 0.29
CA ARG A 63 -15.99 14.54 -0.99
C ARG A 63 -14.67 15.25 -1.30
N LYS A 64 -14.62 16.59 -1.17
CA LYS A 64 -13.38 17.37 -1.32
C LYS A 64 -12.32 16.94 -0.31
N GLY A 65 -12.72 16.71 0.95
CA GLY A 65 -11.83 16.23 2.01
C GLY A 65 -11.18 14.88 1.67
N PHE A 66 -11.97 13.90 1.23
CA PHE A 66 -11.43 12.59 0.87
C PHE A 66 -10.56 12.62 -0.40
N ASN A 67 -10.94 13.39 -1.42
CA ASN A 67 -10.09 13.59 -2.61
C ASN A 67 -8.73 14.18 -2.22
N GLU A 68 -8.71 15.15 -1.30
CA GLU A 68 -7.47 15.73 -0.81
C GLU A 68 -6.60 14.71 -0.04
N VAL A 69 -7.23 13.86 0.79
CA VAL A 69 -6.53 12.75 1.47
C VAL A 69 -5.90 11.79 0.45
N VAL A 70 -6.63 11.41 -0.60
CA VAL A 70 -6.12 10.54 -1.66
C VAL A 70 -4.94 11.21 -2.36
N ARG A 71 -5.07 12.48 -2.73
CA ARG A 71 -4.01 13.26 -3.40
C ARG A 71 -2.74 13.37 -2.55
N ILE A 72 -2.86 13.71 -1.27
CA ILE A 72 -1.72 13.82 -0.35
C ILE A 72 -1.02 12.47 -0.22
N ASN A 73 -1.78 11.39 0.04
CA ASN A 73 -1.20 10.07 0.26
C ASN A 73 -0.52 9.53 -1.01
N ALA A 74 -1.12 9.72 -2.18
CA ALA A 74 -0.50 9.35 -3.46
C ALA A 74 0.82 10.10 -3.68
N ASN A 75 0.85 11.41 -3.42
CA ASN A 75 2.08 12.22 -3.50
C ASN A 75 3.17 11.75 -2.53
N MET A 76 2.81 11.37 -1.30
CA MET A 76 3.74 10.83 -0.32
C MET A 76 4.29 9.46 -0.72
N LEU A 77 3.46 8.64 -1.38
CA LEU A 77 3.84 7.33 -1.91
C LEU A 77 4.51 7.39 -3.28
N LYS A 78 4.60 8.57 -3.90
CA LYS A 78 5.08 8.75 -5.29
C LYS A 78 4.29 7.93 -6.30
N MET A 79 2.98 7.81 -6.06
CA MET A 79 2.04 7.15 -6.95
C MET A 79 1.41 8.17 -7.89
N GLU A 80 1.29 7.81 -9.16
CA GLU A 80 0.48 8.56 -10.12
C GLU A 80 -0.99 8.22 -9.90
N LEU A 81 -1.83 9.25 -9.77
CA LEU A 81 -3.27 9.08 -9.79
C LEU A 81 -3.75 9.12 -11.24
N PRO A 82 -4.71 8.26 -11.64
CA PRO A 82 -5.38 8.42 -12.91
C PRO A 82 -5.99 9.83 -12.96
N ASN A 83 -5.76 10.55 -14.05
CA ASN A 83 -6.23 11.92 -14.21
C ASN A 83 -7.74 12.02 -13.98
N ASP A 84 -8.18 13.11 -13.34
CA ASP A 84 -9.57 13.54 -13.25
C ASP A 84 -10.25 13.58 -14.64
#